data_AF-A0A087TBK6-F1
#
_entry.id   AF-A0A087TBK6-F1
#
_cell.length_a   1.000
_cell.length_b   1.000
_cell.length_c   1.000
_cell.angle_alpha   90.00
_cell.angle_beta   90.00
_cell.angle_gamma   90.00
#
_symmetry.space_group_name_H-M   'P 1'
#
loop_
_entity.id
_entity.type
_entity.pdbx_description
1 polymer ?
#
loop_
_entity_poly.entity_id
_entity_poly.type
_entity_poly.pdbx_seq_one_letter_code
_entity_poly.pdbx_strand_id
1 'polypeptide(L)'
;MCVVMDVTPVFKACVKTLRTRNKALGLGDKDKSILSSSSKGNKHKSEFTVKAKEVLGTITKMRDFLLDHRKDYINVSHILHGVSNMTDSERDKIDSDAQAFMQMCVEVIKTLSLEVQKTFSPQLKEHQTAVIFLIEQYLKAVCKIYSGQKAIRVKQAVDRQKMLRLESDFRKGKPLPETKLNASDETRISPTKELPVVDEYLSLDSANVEFSPEELQIFEEENQRLYEDMNTLVDEVRY
;
A
#
# COMPACT_ATOMS: atom_id res chain seq x y z
N MET A 1 15.00 -26.01 -41.37
CA MET A 1 15.55 -25.62 -40.06
C MET A 1 17.03 -25.33 -40.22
N CYS A 2 17.46 -24.07 -40.23
CA CYS A 2 18.89 -23.75 -40.21
C CYS A 2 19.39 -23.91 -38.78
N VAL A 3 20.22 -24.92 -38.55
CA VAL A 3 20.93 -25.10 -37.27
C VAL A 3 21.98 -24.00 -37.20
N VAL A 4 21.79 -23.03 -36.32
CA VAL A 4 22.80 -22.00 -36.03
C VAL A 4 23.96 -22.69 -35.35
N MET A 5 25.09 -22.84 -36.06
CA MET A 5 26.28 -23.49 -35.53
C MET A 5 27.00 -22.54 -34.56
N ASP A 6 27.26 -23.00 -33.34
CA ASP A 6 28.05 -22.22 -32.36
C ASP A 6 29.51 -22.17 -32.83
N VAL A 7 29.92 -20.99 -33.30
CA VAL A 7 31.27 -20.70 -33.81
C VAL A 7 32.25 -20.27 -32.70
N THR A 8 31.77 -20.11 -31.46
CA THR A 8 32.58 -19.79 -30.28
C THR A 8 33.76 -20.75 -30.07
N PRO A 9 33.63 -22.09 -30.17
CA PRO A 9 34.76 -23.01 -30.02
C PRO A 9 35.81 -22.84 -31.13
N VAL A 10 35.39 -22.67 -32.38
CA VAL A 10 36.29 -22.45 -33.54
C VAL A 10 37.05 -21.14 -33.36
N PHE A 11 36.35 -20.07 -32.97
CA PHE A 11 36.97 -18.77 -32.67
C PHE A 11 37.99 -18.88 -31.53
N LYS A 12 37.65 -19.55 -30.41
CA LYS A 12 38.58 -19.77 -29.29
C LYS A 12 39.81 -20.56 -29.71
N ALA A 13 39.66 -21.59 -30.55
CA ALA A 13 40.79 -22.36 -31.08
C ALA A 13 41.69 -21.50 -31.97
N CYS A 14 41.11 -20.75 -32.92
CA CYS A 14 41.84 -19.82 -33.78
C CYS A 14 42.63 -18.78 -32.97
N VAL A 15 42.00 -18.15 -31.97
CA VAL A 15 42.67 -17.16 -31.09
C VAL A 15 43.83 -17.78 -30.32
N LYS A 16 43.69 -19.02 -29.81
CA LYS A 16 44.78 -19.73 -29.11
C LYS A 16 45.96 -20.03 -30.04
N THR A 17 45.69 -20.48 -31.26
CA THR A 17 46.72 -20.75 -32.28
C THR A 17 47.44 -19.46 -32.66
N LEU A 18 46.71 -18.38 -32.90
CA LEU A 18 47.26 -17.07 -33.25
C LEU A 18 48.12 -16.48 -32.13
N ARG A 19 47.67 -16.62 -30.87
CA ARG A 19 48.42 -16.19 -29.69
C ARG A 19 49.72 -16.98 -29.51
N THR A 20 49.70 -18.29 -29.77
CA THR A 20 50.87 -19.16 -29.68
C THR A 20 51.88 -18.83 -30.78
N ARG A 21 51.40 -18.60 -32.01
CA ARG A 21 52.21 -18.15 -33.15
C ARG A 21 52.86 -16.78 -32.90
N ASN A 22 52.09 -15.80 -32.42
CA ASN A 22 52.62 -14.46 -32.11
C ASN A 22 53.65 -14.49 -30.97
N LYS A 23 53.49 -15.41 -29.99
CA LYS A 23 54.49 -15.65 -28.94
C LYS A 23 55.78 -16.27 -29.50
N ALA A 24 55.67 -17.23 -30.42
CA ALA A 24 56.82 -17.84 -31.09
C ALA A 24 57.57 -16.86 -32.00
N LEU A 25 56.87 -15.87 -32.57
CA LEU A 25 57.45 -14.81 -33.39
C LEU A 25 58.01 -13.62 -32.60
N GLY A 26 58.05 -13.69 -31.26
CA GLY A 26 58.61 -12.63 -30.41
C GLY A 26 57.75 -11.36 -30.30
N LEU A 27 56.51 -11.37 -30.80
CA LEU A 27 55.58 -10.22 -30.78
C LEU A 27 54.81 -10.07 -29.47
N GLY A 28 55.09 -10.91 -28.47
CA GLY A 28 54.19 -11.10 -27.34
C GLY A 28 54.66 -10.49 -26.03
N ASP A 29 54.59 -9.17 -25.84
CA ASP A 29 54.37 -8.60 -24.48
C ASP A 29 54.01 -7.09 -24.35
N LYS A 30 53.25 -6.47 -25.27
CA LYS A 30 52.85 -5.05 -25.08
C LYS A 30 51.36 -4.79 -24.81
N ASP A 31 50.47 -5.72 -25.14
CA ASP A 31 49.02 -5.41 -25.13
C ASP A 31 48.20 -6.04 -24.00
N LYS A 32 48.83 -6.56 -22.94
CA LYS A 32 48.06 -6.98 -21.76
C LYS A 32 47.45 -5.80 -21.01
N SER A 33 47.97 -4.58 -21.21
CA SER A 33 47.55 -3.37 -20.49
C SER A 33 46.22 -2.76 -20.96
N ILE A 34 45.72 -3.11 -22.16
CA ILE A 34 44.52 -2.44 -22.69
C ILE A 34 43.25 -2.99 -22.03
N LEU A 35 43.25 -4.25 -21.58
CA LEU A 35 42.08 -4.93 -21.00
C LEU A 35 42.28 -5.46 -19.58
N SER A 36 43.48 -5.35 -18.98
CA SER A 36 43.74 -5.92 -17.64
C SER A 36 43.17 -5.12 -16.47
N SER A 37 42.52 -3.98 -16.68
CA SER A 37 41.92 -3.17 -15.62
C SER A 37 40.47 -3.54 -15.27
N SER A 38 39.79 -4.37 -16.07
CA SER A 38 38.36 -4.69 -15.84
C SER A 38 38.09 -5.97 -15.04
N SER A 39 39.09 -6.84 -14.89
CA SER A 39 38.90 -8.21 -14.36
C SER A 39 39.37 -8.41 -12.91
N LYS A 40 40.08 -7.47 -12.29
CA LYS A 40 40.54 -7.59 -10.90
C LYS A 40 40.13 -6.38 -10.05
N GLY A 41 38.90 -6.44 -9.55
CA GLY A 41 38.66 -6.33 -8.11
C GLY A 41 38.76 -4.97 -7.42
N ASN A 42 39.19 -3.89 -8.07
CA ASN A 42 39.10 -2.55 -7.47
C ASN A 42 38.13 -1.66 -8.25
N LYS A 43 36.85 -2.06 -8.24
CA LYS A 43 35.75 -1.15 -8.57
C LYS A 43 35.74 -0.09 -7.49
N HIS A 44 36.44 1.02 -7.69
CA HIS A 44 35.97 2.30 -7.17
C HIS A 44 34.56 2.46 -7.73
N LYS A 45 33.56 1.98 -6.99
CA LYS A 45 32.15 2.15 -7.36
C LYS A 45 32.00 3.65 -7.57
N SER A 46 31.57 4.05 -8.77
CA SER A 46 31.34 5.46 -9.06
C SER A 46 30.50 6.06 -7.92
N GLU A 47 30.89 7.24 -7.43
CA GLU A 47 30.19 7.93 -6.34
C GLU A 47 28.69 8.00 -6.61
N PHE A 48 28.32 8.24 -7.88
CA PHE A 48 26.96 8.14 -8.38
C PHE A 48 26.29 6.78 -8.07
N THR A 49 26.97 5.67 -8.35
CA THR A 49 26.43 4.32 -8.09
C THR A 49 26.23 4.06 -6.60
N VAL A 50 27.06 4.64 -5.73
CA VAL A 50 26.90 4.53 -4.27
C VAL A 50 25.66 5.31 -3.83
N LYS A 51 25.55 6.59 -4.22
CA LYS A 51 24.39 7.45 -3.91
C LYS A 51 23.09 6.86 -4.46
N ALA A 52 23.08 6.40 -5.70
CA ALA A 52 21.91 5.78 -6.33
C ALA A 52 21.43 4.53 -5.57
N LYS A 53 22.36 3.71 -5.07
CA LYS A 53 22.02 2.53 -4.26
C LYS A 53 21.52 2.90 -2.87
N GLU A 54 22.05 3.96 -2.28
CA GLU A 54 21.57 4.48 -1.00
C GLU A 54 20.12 4.95 -1.12
N VAL A 55 19.80 5.74 -2.14
CA VAL A 55 18.42 6.17 -2.46
C VAL A 55 17.50 4.97 -2.70
N LEU A 56 17.97 3.96 -3.42
CA LEU A 56 17.19 2.74 -3.61
C LEU A 56 16.92 2.02 -2.28
N GLY A 57 17.92 1.98 -1.39
CA GLY A 57 17.81 1.41 -0.05
C GLY A 57 16.82 2.18 0.82
N THR A 58 16.83 3.52 0.79
CA THR A 58 15.87 4.33 1.55
C THR A 58 14.45 4.13 1.03
N ILE A 59 14.22 4.14 -0.29
CA ILE A 59 12.90 3.88 -0.88
C ILE A 59 12.38 2.49 -0.51
N THR A 60 13.27 1.49 -0.46
CA THR A 60 12.89 0.12 -0.08
C THR A 60 12.48 0.04 1.39
N LYS A 61 13.21 0.69 2.30
CA LYS A 61 12.80 0.78 3.71
C LYS A 61 11.43 1.41 3.87
N MET A 62 11.12 2.46 3.10
CA MET A 62 9.81 3.09 3.11
C MET A 62 8.70 2.15 2.60
N ARG A 63 8.96 1.43 1.51
CA ARG A 63 8.03 0.41 1.00
C ARG A 63 7.72 -0.63 2.06
N ASP A 64 8.73 -1.17 2.71
CA ASP A 64 8.59 -2.24 3.69
C ASP A 64 7.82 -1.73 4.92
N PHE A 65 8.15 -0.52 5.40
CA PHE A 65 7.39 0.18 6.45
C PHE A 65 5.90 0.33 6.11
N LEU A 66 5.57 0.76 4.89
CA LEU A 66 4.18 0.89 4.44
C LEU A 66 3.44 -0.45 4.37
N LEU A 67 4.14 -1.54 4.04
CA LEU A 67 3.54 -2.86 3.95
C LEU A 67 3.33 -3.49 5.33
N ASP A 68 4.29 -3.32 6.24
CA ASP A 68 4.21 -3.83 7.61
C ASP A 68 3.06 -3.16 8.37
N HIS A 69 2.91 -1.83 8.24
CA HIS A 69 1.83 -1.09 8.89
C HIS A 69 0.51 -1.12 8.11
N ARG A 70 0.42 -1.79 6.96
CA ARG A 70 -0.79 -1.79 6.12
C ARG A 70 -2.03 -2.28 6.87
N LYS A 71 -1.91 -3.37 7.63
CA LYS A 71 -3.05 -4.00 8.32
C LYS A 71 -3.55 -3.12 9.46
N ASP A 72 -2.64 -2.56 10.26
CA ASP A 72 -2.99 -1.69 11.38
C ASP A 72 -3.48 -0.31 10.93
N TYR A 73 -2.98 0.17 9.79
CA TYR A 73 -3.40 1.45 9.19
C TYR A 73 -4.82 1.36 8.59
N ILE A 74 -5.14 0.27 7.89
CA ILE A 74 -6.44 0.05 7.22
C ILE A 74 -7.52 -0.51 8.18
N ASN A 75 -7.12 -0.96 9.37
CA ASN A 75 -7.89 -1.88 10.20
C ASN A 75 -9.36 -1.49 10.39
N VAL A 76 -10.26 -2.41 10.03
CA VAL A 76 -11.73 -2.26 10.07
C VAL A 76 -12.29 -2.53 11.48
N SER A 77 -11.49 -3.17 12.34
CA SER A 77 -11.88 -3.64 13.67
C SER A 77 -12.33 -2.53 14.63
N HIS A 78 -11.96 -1.27 14.38
CA HIS A 78 -12.46 -0.14 15.18
C HIS A 78 -13.99 -0.02 15.10
N ILE A 79 -14.62 -0.41 13.98
CA ILE A 79 -16.08 -0.30 13.81
C ILE A 79 -16.80 -1.43 14.55
N LEU A 80 -16.25 -2.66 14.56
CA LEU A 80 -16.92 -3.81 15.17
C LEU A 80 -16.55 -4.08 16.64
N HIS A 81 -15.29 -3.89 17.04
CA HIS A 81 -14.79 -4.35 18.34
C HIS A 81 -14.20 -3.23 19.22
N GLY A 82 -14.12 -1.98 18.72
CA GLY A 82 -13.61 -0.84 19.49
C GLY A 82 -12.12 -0.90 19.87
N VAL A 83 -11.43 -2.02 19.63
CA VAL A 83 -10.00 -2.18 19.87
C VAL A 83 -9.24 -1.81 18.60
N SER A 84 -8.70 -0.60 18.57
CA SER A 84 -7.82 -0.13 17.50
C SER A 84 -6.37 -0.37 17.88
N ASN A 85 -5.62 -1.11 17.06
CA ASN A 85 -4.17 -1.31 17.26
C ASN A 85 -3.36 -0.01 17.05
N MET A 86 -3.88 0.96 16.29
CA MET A 86 -3.30 2.29 16.13
C MET A 86 -4.33 3.39 16.39
N THR A 87 -3.90 4.45 17.05
CA THR A 87 -4.66 5.68 17.25
C THR A 87 -4.66 6.54 15.97
N ASP A 88 -5.64 7.44 15.85
CA ASP A 88 -5.71 8.35 14.69
C ASP A 88 -4.49 9.30 14.61
N SER A 89 -3.92 9.69 15.75
CA SER A 89 -2.70 10.49 15.80
C SER A 89 -1.47 9.75 15.25
N GLU A 90 -1.35 8.44 15.50
CA GLU A 90 -0.28 7.60 14.93
C GLU A 90 -0.44 7.47 13.41
N ARG A 91 -1.67 7.32 12.91
CA ARG A 91 -1.95 7.30 11.47
C ARG A 91 -1.58 8.64 10.80
N ASP A 92 -1.91 9.77 11.44
CA ASP A 92 -1.56 11.10 10.93
C ASP A 92 -0.04 11.34 10.92
N LYS A 93 0.67 10.82 11.92
CA LYS A 93 2.13 10.86 11.95
C LYS A 93 2.73 10.07 10.79
N ILE A 94 2.23 8.85 10.54
CA ILE A 94 2.65 8.04 9.38
C ILE A 94 2.43 8.81 8.07
N ASP A 95 1.29 9.49 7.92
CA ASP A 95 1.00 10.28 6.73
C ASP A 95 1.96 11.46 6.56
N SER A 96 2.26 12.18 7.65
CA SER A 96 3.21 13.29 7.64
C SER A 96 4.63 12.83 7.29
N ASP A 97 5.10 11.77 7.95
CA ASP A 97 6.43 11.19 7.74
C ASP A 97 6.56 10.64 6.31
N ALA A 98 5.52 9.98 5.80
CA ALA A 98 5.48 9.49 4.42
C ALA A 98 5.55 10.63 3.40
N GLN A 99 4.82 11.71 3.65
CA GLN A 99 4.81 12.87 2.76
C GLN A 99 6.17 13.59 2.75
N ALA A 100 6.77 13.80 3.92
CA ALA A 100 8.11 14.35 4.04
C ALA A 100 9.16 13.47 3.34
N PHE A 101 9.07 12.15 3.51
CA PHE A 101 9.95 11.18 2.86
C PHE A 101 9.84 11.22 1.34
N MET A 102 8.61 11.29 0.80
CA MET A 102 8.39 11.39 -0.65
C MET A 102 9.00 12.67 -1.23
N GLN A 103 8.83 13.81 -0.54
CA GLN A 103 9.43 15.09 -0.95
C GLN A 103 10.96 15.01 -0.95
N MET A 104 11.54 14.47 0.12
CA MET A 104 12.99 14.26 0.23
C MET A 104 13.52 13.38 -0.90
N CYS A 105 12.86 12.27 -1.24
CA CYS A 105 13.30 11.41 -2.34
C CYS A 105 13.27 12.12 -3.69
N VAL A 106 12.24 12.93 -3.96
CA VAL A 106 12.16 13.74 -5.18
C VAL A 106 13.31 14.75 -5.25
N GLU A 107 13.66 15.40 -4.14
CA GLU A 107 14.79 16.34 -4.07
C GLU A 107 16.13 15.65 -4.32
N VAL A 108 16.37 14.50 -3.69
CA VAL A 108 17.63 13.75 -3.87
C VAL A 108 17.77 13.29 -5.33
N ILE A 109 16.68 12.81 -5.95
CA ILE A 109 16.66 12.43 -7.37
C ILE A 109 16.95 13.63 -8.28
N LYS A 110 16.41 14.82 -7.97
CA LYS A 110 16.72 16.05 -8.72
C LYS A 110 18.20 16.41 -8.60
N THR A 111 18.79 16.33 -7.41
CA THR A 111 20.22 16.59 -7.21
C THR A 111 21.09 15.60 -7.99
N LEU A 112 20.73 14.31 -7.97
CA LEU A 112 21.40 13.29 -8.79
C LEU A 112 21.27 13.59 -10.28
N SER A 113 20.10 14.04 -10.74
CA SER A 113 19.90 14.41 -12.15
C SER A 113 20.79 15.58 -12.58
N LEU A 114 20.98 16.57 -11.70
CA LEU A 114 21.90 17.68 -11.95
C LEU A 114 23.37 17.23 -11.99
N GLU A 115 23.75 16.23 -11.19
CA GLU A 115 25.08 15.63 -11.20
C GLU A 115 25.36 14.90 -12.54
N VAL A 116 24.36 14.20 -13.08
CA VAL A 116 24.45 13.50 -14.37
C VAL A 116 24.61 14.45 -15.56
N GLN A 117 24.00 15.65 -15.49
CA GLN A 117 24.17 16.64 -16.55
C GLN A 117 25.61 17.17 -16.68
N LYS A 118 26.41 17.07 -15.62
CA LYS A 118 27.83 17.46 -15.61
C LYS A 118 28.75 16.37 -16.19
N THR A 119 28.21 15.19 -16.52
CA THR A 119 28.96 14.08 -17.09
C THR A 119 29.25 14.30 -18.57
N PHE A 120 30.52 14.21 -18.95
CA PHE A 120 30.99 14.49 -20.32
C PHE A 120 30.91 13.29 -21.29
N SER A 121 30.96 12.05 -20.78
CA SER A 121 30.85 10.85 -21.63
C SER A 121 29.38 10.57 -21.96
N PRO A 122 29.02 10.43 -23.26
CA PRO A 122 27.63 10.18 -23.66
C PRO A 122 27.11 8.84 -23.16
N GLN A 123 27.92 7.77 -23.20
CA GLN A 123 27.54 6.44 -22.70
C GLN A 123 27.30 6.44 -21.19
N LEU A 124 28.15 7.15 -20.43
CA LEU A 124 27.98 7.24 -18.98
C LEU A 124 26.74 8.08 -18.63
N LYS A 125 26.50 9.17 -19.36
CA LYS A 125 25.31 10.01 -19.19
C LYS A 125 24.02 9.23 -19.46
N GLU A 126 23.97 8.45 -20.54
CA GLU A 126 22.82 7.60 -20.86
C GLU A 126 22.58 6.54 -19.78
N HIS A 127 23.64 5.84 -19.35
CA HIS A 127 23.56 4.87 -18.27
C HIS A 127 23.01 5.48 -16.97
N GLN A 128 23.57 6.62 -16.54
CA GLN A 128 23.15 7.30 -15.32
C GLN A 128 21.71 7.81 -15.42
N THR A 129 21.31 8.34 -16.58
CA THR A 129 19.93 8.80 -16.84
C THR A 129 18.95 7.63 -16.76
N ALA A 130 19.28 6.47 -17.33
CA ALA A 130 18.47 5.27 -17.24
C ALA A 130 18.34 4.77 -15.79
N VAL A 131 19.42 4.83 -15.00
CA VAL A 131 19.39 4.48 -13.57
C VAL A 131 18.47 5.40 -12.78
N ILE A 132 18.56 6.71 -13.01
CA ILE A 132 17.66 7.69 -12.36
C ILE A 132 16.20 7.42 -12.72
N PHE A 133 15.91 7.17 -14.00
CA PHE A 133 14.56 6.84 -14.45
C PHE A 133 13.99 5.60 -13.73
N LEU A 134 14.80 4.54 -13.56
CA LEU A 134 14.36 3.35 -12.84
C LEU A 134 14.07 3.64 -11.36
N ILE A 135 14.90 4.46 -10.71
CA ILE A 135 14.70 4.88 -9.31
C ILE A 135 13.42 5.71 -9.17
N GLU A 136 13.16 6.63 -10.11
CA GLU A 136 11.93 7.43 -10.14
C GLU A 136 10.68 6.55 -10.31
N GLN A 137 10.73 5.56 -11.20
CA GLN A 137 9.61 4.65 -11.39
C GLN A 137 9.36 3.79 -10.16
N TYR A 138 10.43 3.37 -9.48
CA TYR A 138 10.32 2.64 -8.23
C TYR A 138 9.71 3.51 -7.11
N LEU A 139 10.16 4.77 -6.97
CA LEU A 139 9.54 5.72 -6.04
C LEU A 139 8.06 5.90 -6.34
N LYS A 140 7.68 6.11 -7.61
CA LYS A 140 6.27 6.24 -8.03
C LYS A 140 5.44 5.00 -7.67
N ALA A 141 6.00 3.80 -7.78
CA ALA A 141 5.31 2.57 -7.39
C ALA A 141 5.05 2.55 -5.87
N VAL A 142 6.01 2.96 -5.04
CA VAL A 142 5.84 3.07 -3.59
C VAL A 142 4.83 4.17 -3.23
N CYS A 143 4.87 5.31 -3.91
CA CYS A 143 3.87 6.38 -3.75
C CYS A 143 2.45 5.88 -4.06
N LYS A 144 2.26 5.02 -5.07
CA LYS A 144 0.96 4.42 -5.38
C LYS A 144 0.44 3.55 -4.24
N ILE A 145 1.31 2.77 -3.59
CA ILE A 145 0.94 1.96 -2.42
C ILE A 145 0.44 2.89 -1.31
N TYR A 146 1.20 3.93 -0.97
CA TYR A 146 0.83 4.90 0.05
C TYR A 146 -0.49 5.62 -0.25
N SER A 147 -0.64 6.20 -1.45
CA SER A 147 -1.86 6.89 -1.84
C SER A 147 -3.08 5.97 -1.84
N GLY A 148 -2.90 4.70 -2.20
CA GLY A 148 -3.96 3.69 -2.09
C GLY A 148 -4.40 3.45 -0.64
N GLN A 149 -3.46 3.31 0.29
CA GLN A 149 -3.77 3.18 1.72
C GLN A 149 -4.52 4.41 2.25
N LYS A 150 -4.04 5.61 1.94
CA LYS A 150 -4.68 6.88 2.34
C LYS A 150 -6.10 7.02 1.76
N ALA A 151 -6.32 6.62 0.51
CA ALA A 151 -7.64 6.65 -0.11
C ALA A 151 -8.65 5.76 0.62
N ILE A 152 -8.23 4.57 1.06
CA ILE A 152 -9.09 3.67 1.87
C ILE A 152 -9.45 4.36 3.19
N ARG A 153 -8.49 4.96 3.89
CA ARG A 153 -8.73 5.69 5.15
C ARG A 153 -9.72 6.84 4.97
N VAL A 154 -9.55 7.66 3.93
CA VAL A 154 -10.44 8.78 3.63
C VAL A 154 -11.85 8.29 3.28
N LYS A 155 -11.96 7.26 2.45
CA LYS A 155 -13.25 6.63 2.12
C LYS A 155 -13.97 6.16 3.39
N GLN A 156 -13.27 5.43 4.25
CA GLN A 156 -13.84 4.94 5.51
C GLN A 156 -14.23 6.07 6.47
N ALA A 157 -13.47 7.16 6.54
CA ALA A 157 -13.83 8.32 7.35
C ALA A 157 -15.14 8.97 6.86
N VAL A 158 -15.30 9.08 5.53
CA VAL A 158 -16.54 9.56 4.91
C VAL A 158 -17.71 8.60 5.17
N ASP A 159 -17.50 7.29 5.02
CA ASP A 159 -18.54 6.28 5.26
C ASP A 159 -19.00 6.27 6.73
N ARG A 160 -18.08 6.42 7.69
CA ARG A 160 -18.42 6.62 9.10
C ARG A 160 -19.25 7.88 9.34
N GLN A 161 -18.88 9.00 8.73
CA GLN A 161 -19.67 10.24 8.85
C GLN A 161 -21.07 10.10 8.26
N LYS A 162 -21.23 9.35 7.17
CA LYS A 162 -22.55 9.05 6.59
C LYS A 162 -23.41 8.20 7.52
N MET A 163 -22.84 7.14 8.13
CA MET A 163 -23.56 6.32 9.10
C MET A 163 -24.01 7.12 10.32
N LEU A 164 -23.14 7.97 10.90
CA LEU A 164 -23.50 8.85 12.01
C LEU A 164 -24.61 9.85 11.67
N ARG A 165 -24.65 10.34 10.42
CA ARG A 165 -25.74 11.22 9.94
C ARG A 165 -27.06 10.47 9.83
N LEU A 166 -27.05 9.27 9.27
CA LEU A 166 -28.24 8.41 9.17
C LEU A 166 -28.80 8.07 10.57
N GLU A 167 -27.96 7.70 11.53
CA GLU A 167 -28.40 7.48 12.93
C GLU A 167 -29.03 8.74 13.56
N SER A 168 -28.50 9.93 13.25
CA SER A 168 -29.04 11.20 13.74
C SER A 168 -30.40 11.54 13.11
N ASP A 169 -30.64 11.11 11.86
CA ASP A 169 -31.91 11.30 11.16
C ASP A 169 -32.97 10.33 11.70
N PHE A 170 -32.60 9.09 12.04
CA PHE A 170 -33.50 8.16 12.76
C PHE A 170 -33.90 8.67 14.15
N ARG A 171 -33.06 9.45 14.83
CA ARG A 171 -33.39 10.05 16.13
C ARG A 171 -34.25 11.32 16.05
N LYS A 172 -34.37 11.95 14.88
CA LYS A 172 -35.25 13.12 14.67
C LYS A 172 -36.68 12.74 14.25
N GLY A 173 -36.94 11.46 13.97
CA GLY A 173 -38.22 10.96 13.45
C GLY A 173 -39.26 10.46 14.48
N LYS A 174 -38.97 10.45 15.79
CA LYS A 174 -39.98 10.16 16.82
C LYS A 174 -40.19 11.38 17.73
N PRO A 175 -41.30 12.13 17.60
CA PRO A 175 -41.81 12.89 18.71
C PRO A 175 -42.39 11.87 19.70
N LEU A 176 -41.59 11.47 20.68
CA LEU A 176 -42.13 10.80 21.85
C LEU A 176 -42.97 11.85 22.62
N PRO A 177 -44.24 11.58 22.96
CA PRO A 177 -45.07 12.55 23.64
C PRO A 177 -44.46 12.91 25.00
N GLU A 178 -44.18 14.20 25.18
CA GLU A 178 -43.76 14.81 26.43
C GLU A 178 -44.79 14.50 27.53
N THR A 179 -44.48 13.55 28.42
CA THR A 179 -45.12 13.50 29.75
C THR A 179 -44.16 14.12 30.74
N LYS A 180 -44.50 15.33 31.16
CA LYS A 180 -43.79 16.13 32.15
C LYS A 180 -44.05 15.61 33.57
N LEU A 181 -42.96 15.58 34.34
CA LEU A 181 -42.84 15.73 35.81
C LEU A 181 -43.05 14.48 36.69
N ASN A 182 -41.96 13.97 37.28
CA ASN A 182 -41.52 14.45 38.59
C ASN A 182 -40.12 13.93 38.95
N ALA A 183 -39.28 14.82 39.46
CA ALA A 183 -38.01 14.52 40.09
C ALA A 183 -38.24 14.04 41.52
N SER A 184 -37.58 12.95 41.93
CA SER A 184 -36.90 12.83 43.23
C SER A 184 -36.18 11.48 43.36
N ASP A 185 -34.93 11.60 43.77
CA ASP A 185 -34.18 10.78 44.70
C ASP A 185 -33.42 9.51 44.29
N GLU A 186 -32.29 9.37 44.98
CA GLU A 186 -31.14 8.48 44.86
C GLU A 186 -31.47 6.99 44.74
N THR A 187 -30.59 6.20 44.09
CA THR A 187 -29.86 5.07 44.70
C THR A 187 -28.83 4.46 43.73
N ARG A 188 -27.65 4.17 44.28
CA ARG A 188 -26.47 3.50 43.71
C ARG A 188 -26.77 2.12 43.09
N ILE A 189 -25.91 1.66 42.17
CA ILE A 189 -25.20 0.34 42.12
C ILE A 189 -24.82 0.00 40.65
N SER A 190 -23.53 -0.27 40.43
CA SER A 190 -22.94 -0.96 39.25
C SER A 190 -22.65 -2.44 39.63
N PRO A 191 -22.09 -3.31 38.77
CA PRO A 191 -22.33 -3.66 37.36
C PRO A 191 -22.57 -5.21 37.24
N THR A 192 -22.33 -5.78 36.04
CA THR A 192 -22.03 -7.21 35.70
C THR A 192 -23.18 -8.05 35.10
N LYS A 193 -23.00 -8.51 33.84
CA LYS A 193 -22.91 -9.94 33.47
C LYS A 193 -22.68 -10.14 31.96
N GLU A 194 -21.54 -10.74 31.65
CA GLU A 194 -21.17 -11.37 30.38
C GLU A 194 -22.00 -12.64 30.15
N LEU A 195 -22.35 -12.95 28.89
CA LEU A 195 -22.61 -14.31 28.40
C LEU A 195 -22.25 -14.42 26.89
N PRO A 196 -21.95 -15.64 26.39
CA PRO A 196 -20.98 -15.89 25.32
C PRO A 196 -21.57 -16.43 24.00
N VAL A 197 -20.78 -16.26 22.92
CA VAL A 197 -20.60 -17.12 21.73
C VAL A 197 -21.85 -17.59 20.95
N VAL A 198 -22.00 -17.09 19.71
CA VAL A 198 -22.22 -17.95 18.53
C VAL A 198 -21.54 -17.31 17.31
N ASP A 199 -20.45 -17.93 16.89
CA ASP A 199 -19.57 -17.55 15.79
C ASP A 199 -19.82 -18.52 14.63
N GLU A 200 -20.85 -18.28 13.79
CA GLU A 200 -21.04 -19.05 12.56
C GLU A 200 -22.05 -18.43 11.56
N TYR A 201 -21.89 -17.16 11.13
CA TYR A 201 -22.56 -16.77 9.86
C TYR A 201 -22.03 -15.58 9.06
N LEU A 202 -21.16 -14.70 9.58
CA LEU A 202 -20.88 -13.44 8.88
C LEU A 202 -19.57 -13.47 8.08
N SER A 203 -19.45 -14.46 7.20
CA SER A 203 -18.66 -14.36 5.96
C SER A 203 -19.62 -14.22 4.79
N LEU A 204 -20.19 -13.03 4.62
CA LEU A 204 -20.67 -12.62 3.31
C LEU A 204 -20.25 -11.19 3.05
N ASP A 205 -19.49 -11.09 1.97
CA ASP A 205 -18.92 -9.91 1.36
C ASP A 205 -19.95 -8.77 1.29
N SER A 206 -19.73 -7.70 2.06
CA SER A 206 -20.54 -6.47 2.03
C SER A 206 -20.19 -5.64 0.79
N ALA A 207 -20.13 -6.29 -0.38
CA ALA A 207 -20.21 -5.62 -1.66
C ALA A 207 -21.66 -5.16 -1.82
N ASN A 208 -21.86 -3.87 -2.11
CA ASN A 208 -23.14 -3.24 -2.46
C ASN A 208 -24.09 -4.20 -3.18
N VAL A 209 -25.01 -4.83 -2.43
CA VAL A 209 -26.17 -5.49 -3.01
C VAL A 209 -27.13 -4.35 -3.35
N GLU A 210 -27.08 -3.91 -4.60
CA GLU A 210 -28.02 -2.96 -5.15
C GLU A 210 -29.36 -3.68 -5.28
N PHE A 211 -30.25 -3.49 -4.31
CA PHE A 211 -31.57 -4.11 -4.31
C PHE A 211 -32.37 -3.62 -5.51
N SER A 212 -32.99 -4.57 -6.22
CA SER A 212 -33.97 -4.23 -7.24
C SER A 212 -35.14 -3.46 -6.59
N PRO A 213 -35.77 -2.50 -7.29
CA PRO A 213 -36.98 -1.84 -6.80
C PRO A 213 -38.09 -2.82 -6.41
N GLU A 214 -38.11 -4.02 -7.01
CA GLU A 214 -39.04 -5.09 -6.65
C GLU A 214 -38.68 -5.76 -5.31
N GLU A 215 -37.40 -5.99 -5.04
CA GLU A 215 -36.94 -6.55 -3.76
C GLU A 215 -37.18 -5.58 -2.61
N LEU A 216 -36.97 -4.28 -2.85
CA LEU A 216 -37.25 -3.23 -1.87
C LEU A 216 -38.74 -3.19 -1.50
N GLN A 217 -39.62 -3.37 -2.50
CA GLN A 217 -41.06 -3.43 -2.29
C GLN A 217 -41.49 -4.65 -1.48
N ILE A 218 -40.87 -5.82 -1.72
CA ILE A 218 -41.11 -7.04 -0.94
C ILE A 218 -40.69 -6.83 0.53
N PHE A 219 -39.55 -6.19 0.77
CA PHE A 219 -39.10 -5.86 2.13
C PHE A 219 -40.01 -4.87 2.85
N GLU A 220 -40.57 -3.89 2.13
CA GLU A 220 -41.54 -2.95 2.69
C GLU A 220 -42.85 -3.66 3.06
N GLU A 221 -43.34 -4.54 2.20
CA GLU A 221 -44.54 -5.35 2.45
C GLU A 221 -44.35 -6.32 3.62
N GLU A 222 -43.19 -6.97 3.70
CA GLU A 222 -42.86 -7.87 4.82
C GLU A 222 -42.77 -7.11 6.14
N ASN A 223 -42.15 -5.93 6.15
CA ASN A 223 -42.12 -5.07 7.33
C ASN A 223 -43.54 -4.69 7.77
N GLN A 224 -44.38 -4.29 6.83
CA GLN A 224 -45.75 -3.89 7.14
C GLN A 224 -46.55 -5.05 7.71
N ARG A 225 -46.40 -6.25 7.15
CA ARG A 225 -47.01 -7.47 7.67
C ARG A 225 -46.52 -7.82 9.07
N LEU A 226 -45.22 -7.68 9.35
CA LEU A 226 -44.68 -7.90 10.70
C LEU A 226 -45.24 -6.89 11.72
N TYR A 227 -45.45 -5.63 11.30
CA TYR A 227 -46.11 -4.64 12.16
C TYR A 227 -47.57 -4.98 12.44
N GLU A 228 -48.29 -5.50 11.44
CA GLU A 228 -49.67 -5.98 11.60
C GLU A 228 -49.76 -7.21 12.49
N ASP A 229 -48.87 -8.18 12.31
CA ASP A 229 -48.77 -9.37 13.16
C ASP A 229 -48.43 -8.98 14.61
N MET A 230 -47.50 -8.04 14.82
CA MET A 230 -47.17 -7.52 16.16
C MET A 230 -48.33 -6.77 16.80
N ASN A 231 -49.07 -5.96 16.04
CA ASN A 231 -50.27 -5.29 16.56
C ASN A 231 -51.38 -6.30 16.88
N THR A 232 -51.53 -7.33 16.06
CA THR A 232 -52.48 -8.43 16.32
C THR A 232 -52.10 -9.21 17.58
N LEU A 233 -50.80 -9.53 17.76
CA LEU A 233 -50.30 -10.17 18.98
C LEU A 233 -50.48 -9.29 20.23
N VAL A 234 -50.31 -7.98 20.09
CA VAL A 234 -50.57 -7.02 21.19
C VAL A 234 -52.05 -6.96 21.53
N ASP A 235 -52.94 -7.04 20.54
CA ASP A 235 -54.39 -7.06 20.76
C ASP A 235 -54.85 -8.40 21.38
N GLU A 236 -54.24 -9.52 21.00
CA GLU A 236 -54.47 -10.83 21.63
C GLU A 236 -54.05 -10.89 23.10
N VAL A 237 -53.00 -10.15 23.50
CA VAL A 237 -52.55 -10.06 24.91
C VAL A 237 -53.40 -9.08 25.73
N ARG A 238 -54.19 -8.21 25.09
CA ARG A 238 -55.07 -7.24 25.75
C ARG A 238 -56.49 -7.78 26.02
N TYR A 239 -56.79 -9.00 25.60
CA TYR A 239 -58.00 -9.76 25.96
C TYR A 239 -57.66 -10.91 26.92
#